data_AF-A0ABD5XZ02-F1
#
_entry.id   AF-A0ABD5XZ02-F1
#
_cell.length_a   1.000
_cell.length_b   1.000
_cell.length_c   1.000
_cell.angle_alpha   90.00
_cell.angle_beta   90.00
_cell.angle_gamma   90.00
#
_symmetry.space_group_name_H-M   'P 1'
#
loop_
_entity.id
_entity.type
_entity.pdbx_description
1 polymer ?
#
loop_
_entity_poly.entity_id
_entity_poly.type
_entity_poly.pdbx_seq_one_letter_code
_entity_poly.pdbx_strand_id
1 'polypeptide(L)'
;MAPTRRSLLRALGATVPLSLAGCRTADTDATPTRPTPADEAAAPASGSSSGTETPLPARRALPEAGDGWELVEAERISATNLGGRAGFVGEYEDPEGARFRTVALEMREGYDAADKAERWACIGWDVAVAYDTFAFAAGTGTEQRNYTPETPPHMDRTAIPGSAERSRELLARSPLLSTERVDGNEVGCGS
;
A
#
# COMPACT_ATOMS: atom_id res chain seq x y z
N MET A 1 32.56 36.91 -34.26
CA MET A 1 33.35 37.60 -33.22
C MET A 1 32.73 37.30 -31.86
N ALA A 2 33.52 36.75 -30.93
CA ALA A 2 33.13 36.44 -29.54
C ALA A 2 33.28 37.70 -28.63
N PRO A 3 32.80 37.73 -27.37
CA PRO A 3 33.43 36.94 -26.30
C PRO A 3 32.50 36.32 -25.21
N THR A 4 32.89 35.10 -24.86
CA THR A 4 33.01 34.37 -23.57
C THR A 4 32.78 35.09 -22.22
N ARG A 5 32.19 34.37 -21.24
CA ARG A 5 32.57 34.24 -19.79
C ARG A 5 31.73 33.12 -19.14
N ARG A 6 32.20 31.86 -19.04
CA ARG A 6 32.91 31.19 -17.91
C ARG A 6 32.30 31.37 -16.51
N SER A 7 31.82 30.28 -15.92
CA SER A 7 32.13 29.92 -14.53
C SER A 7 32.09 28.39 -14.33
N LEU A 8 33.15 27.88 -13.72
CA LEU A 8 33.49 26.47 -13.43
C LEU A 8 33.45 26.27 -11.91
N LEU A 9 32.82 25.21 -11.41
CA LEU A 9 33.06 24.59 -10.10
C LEU A 9 32.75 23.09 -10.28
N ARG A 10 33.72 22.21 -10.56
CA ARG A 10 34.60 21.48 -9.61
C ARG A 10 33.89 21.00 -8.34
N ALA A 11 33.51 19.74 -8.31
CA ALA A 11 33.38 18.96 -7.09
C ALA A 11 34.27 17.71 -7.22
N LEU A 12 35.27 17.65 -6.34
CA LEU A 12 36.25 16.58 -6.18
C LEU A 12 35.58 15.38 -5.49
N GLY A 13 35.91 14.17 -5.95
CA GLY A 13 35.60 12.94 -5.25
C GLY A 13 36.52 12.71 -4.04
N ALA A 14 36.06 11.89 -3.11
CA ALA A 14 36.90 11.22 -2.12
C ALA A 14 36.27 9.87 -1.73
N THR A 15 37.09 8.83 -1.83
CA THR A 15 36.84 7.41 -1.58
C THR A 15 37.16 7.00 -0.13
N VAL A 16 36.29 6.15 0.45
CA VAL A 16 36.47 4.96 1.34
C VAL A 16 37.44 5.05 2.56
N PRO A 17 37.05 4.55 3.76
CA PRO A 17 37.44 3.18 4.12
C PRO A 17 36.39 2.34 4.89
N LEU A 18 36.34 1.05 4.54
CA LEU A 18 35.89 -0.07 5.39
C LEU A 18 36.79 -0.15 6.64
N SER A 19 36.18 -0.31 7.82
CA SER A 19 36.90 -0.61 9.06
C SER A 19 36.35 -1.91 9.67
N LEU A 20 37.14 -2.97 9.49
CA LEU A 20 37.12 -4.23 10.25
C LEU A 20 37.98 -4.06 11.51
N ALA A 21 37.41 -4.32 12.69
CA ALA A 21 38.11 -4.73 13.92
C ALA A 21 37.04 -5.21 14.91
N GLY A 22 37.06 -6.39 15.56
CA GLY A 22 38.16 -7.34 15.76
C GLY A 22 38.80 -7.17 17.14
N CYS A 23 38.17 -7.71 18.19
CA CYS A 23 38.78 -8.05 19.50
C CYS A 23 38.22 -9.44 19.89
N ARG A 24 38.97 -10.56 19.74
CA ARG A 24 39.96 -11.19 20.67
C ARG A 24 39.42 -11.41 22.08
N THR A 25 39.59 -12.51 22.80
CA THR A 25 40.05 -13.92 22.64
C THR A 25 39.96 -14.47 24.07
N ALA A 26 39.45 -15.69 24.27
CA ALA A 26 39.90 -16.53 25.38
C ALA A 26 39.78 -18.01 24.98
N ASP A 27 40.95 -18.63 24.83
CA ASP A 27 41.22 -20.07 24.85
C ASP A 27 40.48 -20.77 25.98
N THR A 28 39.94 -21.97 25.73
CA THR A 28 40.43 -23.20 26.37
C THR A 28 39.88 -24.42 25.61
N ASP A 29 40.83 -25.21 25.16
CA ASP A 29 40.75 -26.51 24.50
C ASP A 29 40.14 -27.60 25.43
N ALA A 30 39.19 -28.40 24.93
CA ALA A 30 38.92 -29.79 25.36
C ALA A 30 37.70 -30.38 24.61
N THR A 31 37.97 -31.20 23.58
CA THR A 31 37.04 -32.24 23.08
C THR A 31 37.16 -33.51 23.96
N PRO A 32 36.32 -34.57 23.83
CA PRO A 32 34.97 -34.73 23.27
C PRO A 32 34.01 -35.48 24.21
N THR A 33 32.69 -35.29 24.12
CA THR A 33 31.74 -36.35 24.52
C THR A 33 30.49 -36.28 23.64
N ARG A 34 30.31 -37.30 22.78
CA ARG A 34 29.05 -37.62 22.13
C ARG A 34 28.39 -38.75 22.94
N PRO A 35 27.12 -38.59 23.31
CA PRO A 35 26.08 -39.42 22.71
C PRO A 35 24.81 -38.63 22.36
N THR A 36 24.29 -38.82 21.14
CA THR A 36 22.89 -38.55 20.73
C THR A 36 21.94 -39.61 21.33
N PRO A 37 20.59 -39.52 21.25
CA PRO A 37 19.67 -38.38 21.05
C PRO A 37 18.49 -38.36 22.08
N ALA A 38 17.79 -37.23 22.25
CA ALA A 38 16.39 -37.23 22.70
C ALA A 38 15.72 -35.89 22.34
N ASP A 39 14.55 -36.00 21.69
CA ASP A 39 13.54 -34.97 21.43
C ASP A 39 13.26 -34.08 22.65
N GLU A 40 13.33 -32.76 22.52
CA GLU A 40 12.42 -31.87 23.25
C GLU A 40 12.26 -30.52 22.51
N ALA A 41 11.11 -30.41 21.85
CA ALA A 41 10.33 -29.23 21.54
C ALA A 41 11.00 -27.85 21.75
N ALA A 42 11.45 -27.25 20.63
CA ALA A 42 11.66 -25.82 20.56
C ALA A 42 10.29 -25.10 20.61
N ALA A 43 9.95 -24.58 21.78
CA ALA A 43 8.92 -23.54 21.90
C ALA A 43 9.59 -22.17 21.73
N PRO A 44 9.39 -21.44 20.62
CA PRO A 44 9.76 -20.04 20.59
C PRO A 44 8.83 -19.28 21.53
N ALA A 45 9.44 -18.64 22.52
CA ALA A 45 8.81 -17.74 23.47
C ALA A 45 7.87 -16.78 22.74
N SER A 46 6.61 -16.77 23.19
CA SER A 46 5.58 -15.83 22.77
C SER A 46 6.10 -14.40 22.91
N GLY A 47 6.47 -13.80 21.79
CA GLY A 47 6.58 -12.36 21.66
C GLY A 47 5.21 -11.79 21.94
N SER A 48 5.03 -11.25 23.15
CA SER A 48 3.89 -10.42 23.50
C SER A 48 4.01 -9.13 22.70
N SER A 49 3.57 -9.17 21.44
CA SER A 49 3.35 -7.98 20.64
C SER A 49 2.18 -7.25 21.28
N SER A 50 2.49 -6.23 22.07
CA SER A 50 1.55 -5.18 22.47
C SER A 50 1.06 -4.50 21.19
N GLY A 51 0.04 -5.10 20.56
CA GLY A 51 -0.62 -4.57 19.40
C GLY A 51 -1.49 -3.41 19.84
N THR A 52 -1.00 -2.19 19.65
CA THR A 52 -1.80 -0.97 19.70
C THR A 52 -3.01 -1.17 18.77
N GLU A 53 -4.21 -1.23 19.36
CA GLU A 53 -5.48 -1.34 18.66
C GLU A 53 -5.51 -0.33 17.50
N THR A 54 -5.50 -0.87 16.29
CA THR A 54 -5.57 -0.06 15.08
C THR A 54 -6.97 0.56 15.01
N PRO A 55 -7.14 1.84 14.63
CA PRO A 55 -8.47 2.38 14.37
C PRO A 55 -9.19 1.48 13.36
N LEU A 56 -10.24 0.81 13.82
CA LEU A 56 -10.94 -0.27 13.12
C LEU A 56 -11.81 0.16 11.91
N PRO A 57 -12.29 1.42 11.73
CA PRO A 57 -13.33 1.67 10.74
C PRO A 57 -12.83 1.56 9.29
N ALA A 58 -11.62 2.06 8.98
CA ALA A 58 -11.11 2.01 7.60
C ALA A 58 -10.79 0.58 7.11
N ARG A 59 -10.31 -0.32 7.99
CA ARG A 59 -10.11 -1.73 7.61
C ARG A 59 -11.44 -2.43 7.34
N ARG A 60 -12.46 -2.12 8.16
CA ARG A 60 -13.82 -2.64 7.99
C ARG A 60 -14.55 -2.03 6.80
N ALA A 61 -14.01 -0.97 6.21
CA ALA A 61 -14.54 -0.34 5.02
C ALA A 61 -14.05 -1.01 3.72
N LEU A 62 -13.04 -1.90 3.79
CA LEU A 62 -12.66 -2.69 2.63
C LEU A 62 -13.78 -3.66 2.22
N PRO A 63 -13.91 -3.99 0.93
CA PRO A 63 -14.81 -5.02 0.44
C PRO A 63 -14.66 -6.37 1.14
N GLU A 64 -15.78 -7.05 1.39
CA GLU A 64 -15.76 -8.41 1.92
C GLU A 64 -15.45 -9.44 0.81
N ALA A 65 -14.65 -10.46 1.12
CA ALA A 65 -14.47 -11.62 0.26
C ALA A 65 -15.78 -12.45 0.17
N GLY A 66 -15.91 -13.29 -0.85
CA GLY A 66 -17.10 -14.12 -1.09
C GLY A 66 -17.63 -14.00 -2.53
N ASP A 67 -18.61 -14.83 -2.88
CA ASP A 67 -19.17 -14.91 -4.25
C ASP A 67 -18.09 -15.07 -5.34
N GLY A 68 -17.02 -15.78 -5.00
CA GLY A 68 -15.86 -16.02 -5.87
C GLY A 68 -14.81 -14.92 -5.87
N TRP A 69 -15.02 -13.81 -5.14
CA TRP A 69 -13.96 -12.84 -4.84
C TRP A 69 -13.10 -13.32 -3.66
N GLU A 70 -11.79 -13.36 -3.86
CA GLU A 70 -10.81 -13.71 -2.83
C GLU A 70 -10.02 -12.48 -2.40
N LEU A 71 -9.92 -12.23 -1.10
CA LEU A 71 -9.00 -11.22 -0.55
C LEU A 71 -7.60 -11.86 -0.45
N VAL A 72 -6.70 -11.43 -1.33
CA VAL A 72 -5.31 -11.94 -1.42
C VAL A 72 -4.44 -11.30 -0.35
N GLU A 73 -4.53 -9.98 -0.19
CA GLU A 73 -3.72 -9.21 0.75
C GLU A 73 -4.48 -7.97 1.23
N ALA A 74 -4.28 -7.59 2.49
CA ALA A 74 -4.78 -6.33 3.02
C ALA A 74 -3.72 -5.67 3.89
N GLU A 75 -3.37 -4.44 3.55
CA GLU A 75 -2.32 -3.68 4.23
C GLU A 75 -2.81 -2.32 4.70
N ARG A 76 -2.25 -1.84 5.81
CA ARG A 76 -2.45 -0.46 6.26
C ARG A 76 -1.47 0.44 5.52
N ILE A 77 -1.96 1.55 4.97
CA ILE A 77 -1.12 2.54 4.28
C ILE A 77 -0.92 3.80 5.11
N SER A 78 0.11 4.57 4.77
CA SER A 78 0.35 5.90 5.34
C SER A 78 -0.70 6.89 4.84
N ALA A 79 -1.78 7.03 5.60
CA ALA A 79 -2.91 7.89 5.25
C ALA A 79 -2.58 9.39 5.34
N THR A 80 -1.68 9.79 6.25
CA THR A 80 -1.38 11.20 6.53
C THR A 80 -0.90 11.95 5.29
N ASN A 81 -0.03 11.33 4.49
CA ASN A 81 0.48 11.92 3.24
C ASN A 81 -0.58 12.03 2.15
N LEU A 82 -1.68 11.29 2.30
CA LEU A 82 -2.82 11.29 1.38
C LEU A 82 -3.96 12.18 1.88
N GLY A 83 -3.81 12.86 3.02
CA GLY A 83 -4.87 13.67 3.65
C GLY A 83 -5.85 12.86 4.52
N GLY A 84 -5.58 11.58 4.73
CA GLY A 84 -6.40 10.69 5.54
C GLY A 84 -5.93 10.55 7.00
N ARG A 85 -6.85 10.21 7.89
CA ARG A 85 -6.60 9.77 9.27
C ARG A 85 -6.16 8.31 9.33
N ALA A 86 -6.79 7.47 8.51
CA ALA A 86 -6.51 6.05 8.41
C ALA A 86 -6.77 5.56 6.98
N GLY A 87 -6.03 4.56 6.52
CA GLY A 87 -6.15 4.07 5.16
C GLY A 87 -5.71 2.62 5.05
N PHE A 88 -6.41 1.87 4.21
CA PHE A 88 -6.11 0.48 3.89
C PHE A 88 -6.17 0.26 2.39
N VAL A 89 -5.34 -0.68 1.93
CA VAL A 89 -5.39 -1.23 0.59
C VAL A 89 -5.76 -2.69 0.70
N GLY A 90 -6.63 -3.17 -0.17
CA GLY A 90 -6.94 -4.58 -0.33
C GLY A 90 -6.70 -5.02 -1.76
N GLU A 91 -5.97 -6.13 -1.94
CA GLU A 91 -5.80 -6.84 -3.20
C GLU A 91 -6.77 -8.00 -3.27
N TYR A 92 -7.54 -8.07 -4.34
CA TYR A 92 -8.57 -9.06 -4.56
C TYR A 92 -8.30 -9.80 -5.86
N GLU A 93 -8.69 -11.06 -5.91
CA GLU A 93 -8.79 -11.84 -7.12
C GLU A 93 -10.27 -12.12 -7.39
N ASP A 94 -10.69 -11.89 -8.63
CA ASP A 94 -12.05 -12.15 -9.05
C ASP A 94 -12.23 -13.63 -9.48
N PRO A 95 -13.48 -14.10 -9.65
CA PRO A 95 -13.77 -15.46 -10.10
C PRO A 95 -13.10 -15.89 -11.43
N GLU A 96 -12.69 -14.94 -12.27
CA GLU A 96 -12.03 -15.16 -13.55
C GLU A 96 -10.49 -15.12 -13.44
N GLY A 97 -9.96 -14.87 -12.24
CA GLY A 97 -8.53 -14.79 -11.93
C GLY A 97 -7.91 -13.41 -12.16
N ALA A 98 -8.72 -12.39 -12.48
CA ALA A 98 -8.24 -11.02 -12.62
C ALA A 98 -8.03 -10.39 -11.24
N ARG A 99 -6.96 -9.59 -11.10
CA ARG A 99 -6.63 -8.94 -9.83
C ARG A 99 -7.09 -7.49 -9.79
N PHE A 100 -7.72 -7.13 -8.68
CA PHE A 100 -8.24 -5.81 -8.39
C PHE A 100 -7.60 -5.27 -7.12
N ARG A 101 -7.24 -4.00 -7.14
CA ARG A 101 -6.85 -3.25 -5.94
C ARG A 101 -8.02 -2.40 -5.51
N THR A 102 -8.20 -2.28 -4.21
CA THR A 102 -9.13 -1.33 -3.60
C THR A 102 -8.38 -0.49 -2.57
N VAL A 103 -8.82 0.75 -2.39
CA VAL A 103 -8.31 1.65 -1.36
C VAL A 103 -9.50 2.20 -0.59
N ALA A 104 -9.44 2.16 0.73
CA ALA A 104 -10.37 2.85 1.62
C ALA A 104 -9.59 3.83 2.49
N LEU A 105 -9.90 5.12 2.40
CA LEU A 105 -9.22 6.19 3.12
C LEU A 105 -10.26 7.00 3.93
N GLU A 106 -10.15 6.94 5.25
CA GLU A 106 -10.88 7.83 6.15
C GLU A 106 -10.19 9.19 6.14
N MET A 107 -10.89 10.24 5.72
CA MET A 107 -10.32 11.58 5.62
C MET A 107 -10.10 12.22 6.99
N ARG A 108 -9.05 13.03 7.11
CA ARG A 108 -8.85 13.86 8.30
C ARG A 108 -9.71 15.11 8.20
N GLU A 109 -10.09 15.67 9.36
CA GLU A 109 -10.73 16.99 9.42
C GLU A 109 -9.97 18.03 8.60
N GLY A 110 -10.70 18.84 7.83
CA GLY A 110 -10.14 19.83 6.90
C GLY A 110 -9.75 19.27 5.53
N TYR A 111 -9.93 17.97 5.27
CA TYR A 111 -9.77 17.36 3.96
C TYR A 111 -11.10 16.78 3.48
N ASP A 112 -11.38 16.95 2.19
CA ASP A 112 -12.62 16.50 1.56
C ASP A 112 -12.43 15.12 0.88
N ALA A 113 -13.40 14.23 1.10
CA ALA A 113 -13.43 12.90 0.49
C ALA A 113 -13.76 12.96 -1.01
N ALA A 114 -14.63 13.88 -1.43
CA ALA A 114 -14.97 14.10 -2.84
C ALA A 114 -13.76 14.58 -3.63
N ASP A 115 -13.03 15.58 -3.11
CA ASP A 115 -11.77 16.05 -3.73
C ASP A 115 -10.75 14.91 -3.89
N LYS A 116 -10.68 14.00 -2.91
CA LYS A 116 -9.79 12.85 -2.98
C LYS A 116 -10.23 11.85 -4.04
N ALA A 117 -11.51 11.49 -4.05
CA ALA A 117 -12.08 10.57 -5.03
C ALA A 117 -11.94 11.12 -6.46
N GLU A 118 -12.23 12.40 -6.69
CA GLU A 118 -12.02 13.07 -7.99
C GLU A 118 -10.57 12.97 -8.44
N ARG A 119 -9.61 13.25 -7.55
CA ARG A 119 -8.19 13.10 -7.90
C ARG A 119 -7.83 11.67 -8.26
N TRP A 120 -8.45 10.67 -7.64
CA TRP A 120 -8.25 9.27 -8.01
C TRP A 120 -8.88 8.94 -9.38
N ALA A 121 -10.09 9.40 -9.64
CA ALA A 121 -10.69 9.28 -10.98
C ALA A 121 -9.79 9.91 -12.06
N CYS A 122 -9.25 11.10 -11.81
CA CYS A 122 -8.37 11.79 -12.76
C CYS A 122 -7.01 11.10 -13.01
N ILE A 123 -6.53 10.25 -12.09
CA ILE A 123 -5.30 9.46 -12.30
C ILE A 123 -5.59 8.06 -12.85
N GLY A 124 -6.84 7.78 -13.23
CA GLY A 124 -7.21 6.58 -13.97
C GLY A 124 -7.54 5.37 -13.09
N TRP A 125 -8.05 5.58 -11.88
CA TRP A 125 -8.78 4.51 -11.19
C TRP A 125 -10.08 4.20 -11.93
N ASP A 126 -10.43 2.91 -12.03
CA ASP A 126 -11.64 2.48 -12.75
C ASP A 126 -12.91 3.06 -12.12
N VAL A 127 -12.96 3.09 -10.78
CA VAL A 127 -14.06 3.65 -9.99
C VAL A 127 -13.48 4.39 -8.79
N ALA A 128 -13.97 5.59 -8.52
CA ALA A 128 -13.70 6.34 -7.30
C ALA A 128 -15.03 6.79 -6.68
N VAL A 129 -15.17 6.63 -5.36
CA VAL A 129 -16.42 6.91 -4.64
C VAL A 129 -16.09 7.75 -3.41
N ALA A 130 -16.89 8.78 -3.15
CA ALA A 130 -16.83 9.55 -1.92
C ALA A 130 -18.09 9.32 -1.10
N TYR A 131 -17.98 8.71 0.08
CA TYR A 131 -19.13 8.44 0.92
C TYR A 131 -18.84 8.80 2.37
N ASP A 132 -19.63 9.72 2.92
CA ASP A 132 -19.40 10.30 4.26
C ASP A 132 -17.97 10.86 4.36
N THR A 133 -17.20 10.49 5.39
CA THR A 133 -15.80 10.89 5.54
C THR A 133 -14.81 10.00 4.80
N PHE A 134 -15.26 9.10 3.92
CA PHE A 134 -14.40 8.13 3.25
C PHE A 134 -14.27 8.40 1.76
N ALA A 135 -13.04 8.32 1.28
CA ALA A 135 -12.74 8.18 -0.14
C ALA A 135 -12.38 6.72 -0.43
N PHE A 136 -13.00 6.17 -1.46
CA PHE A 136 -12.75 4.83 -1.97
C PHE A 136 -12.28 4.87 -3.41
N ALA A 137 -11.46 3.90 -3.79
CA ALA A 137 -11.18 3.61 -5.19
C ALA A 137 -11.03 2.11 -5.41
N ALA A 138 -11.40 1.64 -6.60
CA ALA A 138 -11.14 0.27 -7.03
C ALA A 138 -10.71 0.25 -8.49
N GLY A 139 -9.81 -0.67 -8.81
CA GLY A 139 -9.39 -0.90 -10.19
C GLY A 139 -8.36 -2.01 -10.34
N THR A 140 -8.17 -2.46 -11.57
CA THR A 140 -7.19 -3.52 -11.91
C THR A 140 -5.76 -3.00 -12.06
N GLY A 141 -5.62 -1.68 -12.17
CA GLY A 141 -4.40 -0.95 -12.43
C GLY A 141 -4.73 0.51 -12.70
N THR A 142 -3.73 1.38 -12.68
CA THR A 142 -3.84 2.74 -13.23
C THR A 142 -2.92 2.75 -14.43
N GLU A 143 -3.30 3.40 -15.54
CA GLU A 143 -2.34 3.63 -16.62
C GLU A 143 -1.05 4.24 -16.05
N GLN A 144 0.11 3.63 -16.32
CA GLN A 144 1.39 4.18 -15.88
C GLN A 144 1.58 5.57 -16.48
N ARG A 145 1.31 6.60 -15.69
CA ARG A 145 1.80 7.95 -15.96
C ARG A 145 3.04 8.14 -15.11
N ASN A 146 4.13 8.58 -15.75
CA ASN A 146 5.44 8.72 -15.11
C ASN A 146 5.34 9.58 -13.85
N TYR A 147 5.53 8.98 -12.68
CA TYR A 147 5.67 9.69 -11.40
C TYR A 147 7.12 9.61 -10.92
N THR A 148 7.60 10.71 -10.33
CA THR A 148 8.97 10.85 -9.82
C THR A 148 9.17 10.13 -8.47
N PRO A 149 10.42 9.89 -8.02
CA PRO A 149 10.74 9.15 -6.79
C PRO A 149 10.09 9.65 -5.48
N GLU A 150 9.50 10.84 -5.50
CA GLU A 150 8.86 11.49 -4.34
C GLU A 150 7.34 11.21 -4.25
N THR A 151 6.78 10.36 -5.14
CA THR A 151 5.32 10.19 -5.31
C THR A 151 4.87 8.72 -5.30
N PRO A 152 4.34 8.16 -4.19
CA PRO A 152 3.63 6.88 -4.18
C PRO A 152 2.10 7.10 -4.25
N PRO A 153 1.24 6.12 -4.64
CA PRO A 153 1.47 4.70 -4.86
C PRO A 153 1.49 4.29 -6.35
N HIS A 154 2.36 3.35 -6.66
CA HIS A 154 2.39 2.65 -7.95
C HIS A 154 1.33 1.54 -7.93
N MET A 155 0.47 1.51 -8.95
CA MET A 155 -0.06 0.23 -9.41
C MET A 155 0.96 -0.29 -10.42
N ASP A 156 1.72 -1.33 -10.04
CA ASP A 156 2.70 -1.96 -10.94
C ASP A 156 2.04 -2.71 -12.13
N ARG A 157 0.71 -2.62 -12.25
CA ARG A 157 -0.12 -3.37 -13.19
C ARG A 157 -0.83 -2.43 -14.16
N THR A 158 -0.81 -2.79 -15.44
CA THR A 158 -1.59 -2.14 -16.49
C THR A 158 -3.08 -2.37 -16.25
N ALA A 159 -3.89 -1.31 -16.32
CA ALA A 159 -5.34 -1.42 -16.23
C ALA A 159 -5.91 -2.35 -17.31
N ILE A 160 -6.86 -3.20 -16.92
CA ILE A 160 -7.62 -4.06 -17.84
C ILE A 160 -8.81 -3.24 -18.37
N PRO A 161 -8.90 -2.93 -19.67
CA PRO A 161 -10.02 -2.17 -20.23
C PRO A 161 -11.36 -2.86 -19.97
N GLY A 162 -12.39 -2.07 -19.62
CA GLY A 162 -13.74 -2.58 -19.36
C GLY A 162 -13.95 -3.18 -17.96
N SER A 163 -12.98 -3.06 -17.05
CA SER A 163 -13.09 -3.59 -15.68
C SER A 163 -13.89 -2.72 -14.71
N ALA A 164 -14.36 -1.54 -15.13
CA ALA A 164 -15.09 -0.60 -14.27
C ALA A 164 -16.34 -1.19 -13.62
N GLU A 165 -17.14 -1.97 -14.35
CA GLU A 165 -18.34 -2.61 -13.78
C GLU A 165 -17.99 -3.59 -12.66
N ARG A 166 -16.91 -4.37 -12.84
CA ARG A 166 -16.41 -5.30 -11.82
C ARG A 166 -15.80 -4.56 -10.62
N SER A 167 -15.15 -3.42 -10.86
CA SER A 167 -14.67 -2.52 -9.80
C SER A 167 -15.83 -1.93 -8.99
N ARG A 168 -16.97 -1.58 -9.61
CA ARG A 168 -18.19 -1.16 -8.89
C ARG A 168 -18.76 -2.29 -8.06
N GLU A 169 -18.88 -3.48 -8.66
CA GLU A 169 -19.36 -4.68 -7.98
C GLU A 169 -18.52 -4.97 -6.74
N LEU A 170 -17.19 -4.93 -6.86
CA LEU A 170 -16.28 -5.14 -5.75
C LEU A 170 -16.47 -4.08 -4.65
N LEU A 171 -16.55 -2.79 -4.99
CA LEU A 171 -16.78 -1.73 -3.99
C LEU A 171 -18.11 -1.89 -3.27
N ALA A 172 -19.16 -2.32 -3.97
CA ALA A 172 -20.49 -2.57 -3.39
C ALA A 172 -20.52 -3.74 -2.38
N ARG A 173 -19.42 -4.50 -2.24
CA ARG A 173 -19.25 -5.50 -1.18
C ARG A 173 -18.66 -4.90 0.10
N SER A 174 -18.34 -3.61 0.12
CA SER A 174 -17.92 -2.93 1.34
C SER A 174 -19.11 -2.85 2.32
N PRO A 175 -18.90 -3.08 3.63
CA PRO A 175 -19.95 -2.85 4.64
C PRO A 175 -20.49 -1.41 4.65
N LEU A 176 -19.75 -0.44 4.09
CA LEU A 176 -20.16 0.95 4.00
C LEU A 176 -20.83 1.32 2.66
N LEU A 177 -20.57 0.57 1.60
CA LEU A 177 -21.06 0.87 0.26
C LEU A 177 -22.01 -0.25 -0.20
N SER A 178 -23.28 0.10 -0.45
CA SER A 178 -24.16 -0.73 -1.27
C SER A 178 -24.01 -0.34 -2.75
N THR A 179 -24.58 -1.11 -3.67
CA THR A 179 -24.62 -0.78 -5.10
C THR A 179 -25.17 0.62 -5.34
N GLU A 180 -26.27 0.98 -4.68
CA GLU A 180 -26.88 2.31 -4.83
C GLU A 180 -25.99 3.43 -4.30
N ARG A 181 -25.16 3.15 -3.28
CA ARG A 181 -24.20 4.12 -2.75
C ARG A 181 -23.01 4.28 -3.67
N VAL A 182 -22.55 3.22 -4.31
CA VAL A 182 -21.52 3.33 -5.35
C VAL A 182 -22.06 4.19 -6.49
N ASP A 183 -23.21 3.84 -7.06
CA ASP A 183 -23.78 4.55 -8.21
C ASP A 183 -24.11 6.02 -7.91
N GLY A 184 -24.65 6.30 -6.71
CA GLY A 184 -25.04 7.64 -6.31
C GLY A 184 -23.89 8.54 -5.85
N ASN A 185 -22.71 7.99 -5.59
CA ASN A 185 -21.57 8.73 -5.04
C ASN A 185 -20.26 8.50 -5.82
N GLU A 186 -20.33 7.88 -7.00
CA GLU A 186 -19.20 7.78 -7.92
C GLU A 186 -18.81 9.18 -8.39
N VAL A 187 -17.50 9.46 -8.37
CA VAL A 187 -16.93 10.75 -8.74
C VAL A 187 -16.11 10.58 -10.02
N GLY A 188 -16.40 11.42 -11.01
CA GLY A 188 -15.63 11.49 -12.25
C GLY A 188 -14.46 12.49 -12.18
N CYS A 189 -13.71 12.61 -13.26
CA CYS A 189 -12.71 13.67 -13.40
C CYS A 189 -13.36 14.92 -14.00
N GLY A 190 -13.38 16.05 -13.28
CA GLY A 190 -13.81 17.36 -13.80
C GLY A 190 -15.17 17.84 -13.29
N SER A 191 -15.29 17.97 -11.96
CA SER A 191 -16.40 18.71 -11.33
C SER A 191 -16.31 20.21 -11.61
#